data_AF-A0A1T2KTH5-F1
#
_entry.id   AF-A0A1T2KTH5-F1
#
_cell.length_a   1.000
_cell.length_b   1.000
_cell.length_c   1.000
_cell.angle_alpha   90.00
_cell.angle_beta   90.00
_cell.angle_gamma   90.00
#
_symmetry.space_group_name_H-M   'P 1'
#
loop_
_entity.id
_entity.type
_entity.pdbx_description
1 polymer ?
#
loop_
_entity_poly.entity_id
_entity_poly.type
_entity_poly.pdbx_seq_one_letter_code
_entity_poly.pdbx_strand_id
1 'polypeptide(L)'
;SPDDLTKLIRFILTHNAFTFNGQHYLQEHGTAMGTKFAPQYANLFMHKLEQDFLSTQTLQPDLYKRYIDDIFLIWTHGLEALKHFHNAFNHFHPTIKLTIGYSYDSVDFLDTTVSIRNNRLFTSL
;
A
#
# COMPACT_ATOMS: atom_id res chain seq x y z
N SER A 1 14.30 23.33 -8.71
CA SER A 1 15.04 22.17 -9.25
C SER A 1 14.62 20.91 -8.48
N PRO A 2 15.04 19.68 -8.86
CA PRO A 2 14.79 18.46 -8.09
C PRO A 2 15.25 18.55 -6.62
N ASP A 3 16.29 19.35 -6.35
CA ASP A 3 16.79 19.62 -5.00
C ASP A 3 15.81 20.44 -4.15
N ASP A 4 15.11 21.40 -4.74
CA ASP A 4 14.12 22.22 -4.02
C ASP A 4 12.90 21.39 -3.64
N LEU A 5 12.48 20.47 -4.50
CA LEU A 5 11.43 19.49 -4.19
C LEU A 5 11.88 18.56 -3.05
N THR A 6 13.12 18.08 -3.09
CA THR A 6 13.67 17.21 -2.04
C THR A 6 13.75 17.92 -0.69
N LYS A 7 14.14 19.20 -0.68
CA LYS A 7 14.16 20.04 0.53
C LYS A 7 12.76 20.32 1.07
N LEU A 8 11.80 20.63 0.20
CA LEU A 8 10.41 20.86 0.58
C LEU A 8 9.78 19.59 1.15
N ILE A 9 10.05 18.43 0.55
CA ILE A 9 9.60 17.12 1.03
C ILE A 9 10.22 16.81 2.40
N ARG A 10 11.54 16.99 2.56
CA ARG A 10 12.19 16.82 3.88
C ARG A 10 11.58 17.74 4.94
N PHE A 11 11.30 18.99 4.59
CA PHE A 11 10.71 19.97 5.51
C PHE A 11 9.29 19.57 5.95
N ILE A 12 8.44 19.14 5.01
CA ILE A 12 7.09 18.65 5.32
C ILE A 12 7.14 17.38 6.19
N LEU A 13 8.10 16.48 5.94
CA LEU A 13 8.26 15.24 6.71
C LEU A 13 8.77 15.47 8.13
N THR A 14 9.67 16.43 8.34
CA THR A 14 10.21 16.75 9.67
C THR A 14 9.32 17.71 10.47
N HIS A 15 8.42 18.43 9.80
CA HIS A 15 7.46 19.37 10.40
C HIS A 15 6.02 18.93 10.16
N ASN A 16 5.73 17.62 10.28
CA ASN A 16 4.36 17.10 10.33
C ASN A 16 3.70 17.45 11.68
N ALA A 17 3.45 18.74 11.91
CA ALA A 17 2.69 19.23 13.04
C ALA A 17 1.19 19.20 12.68
N PHE A 18 0.40 18.44 13.43
CA PHE A 18 -1.06 18.46 13.32
C PHE A 18 -1.69 18.93 14.62
N THR A 19 -2.92 19.40 14.53
CA THR A 19 -3.66 19.91 15.71
C THR A 19 -4.84 19.00 15.94
N PHE A 20 -4.95 18.43 17.14
CA PHE A 20 -6.07 17.58 17.55
C PHE A 20 -6.58 18.05 18.90
N ASN A 21 -7.89 18.30 19.04
CA ASN A 21 -8.49 18.89 20.25
C ASN A 21 -7.81 20.17 20.78
N GLY A 22 -7.36 21.06 19.88
CA GLY A 22 -6.69 22.31 20.25
C GLY A 22 -5.28 22.13 20.81
N GLN A 23 -4.73 20.93 20.75
CA GLN A 23 -3.36 20.60 21.14
C GLN A 23 -2.54 20.32 19.88
N HIS A 24 -1.30 20.83 19.85
CA HIS A 24 -0.37 20.64 18.74
C HIS A 24 0.48 19.39 18.97
N TYR A 25 0.52 18.50 17.99
CA TYR A 25 1.31 17.26 18.01
C TYR A 25 2.26 17.27 16.82
N LEU A 26 3.53 16.96 17.09
CA LEU A 26 4.51 16.70 16.03
C LEU A 26 4.54 15.19 15.78
N GLN A 27 4.26 14.78 14.56
CA GLN A 27 4.30 13.39 14.17
C GLN A 27 5.74 12.97 13.90
N GLU A 28 6.33 12.20 14.82
CA GLU A 28 7.71 11.72 14.71
C GLU A 28 7.89 10.65 13.61
N HIS A 29 6.83 9.90 13.27
CA HIS A 29 6.83 8.87 12.25
C HIS A 29 5.54 8.87 11.41
N GLY A 30 5.68 8.86 10.08
CA GLY A 30 4.56 8.96 9.13
C GLY A 30 4.23 10.41 8.77
N THR A 31 3.07 10.62 8.15
CA THR A 31 2.58 11.97 7.80
C THR A 31 1.20 12.21 8.38
N ALA A 32 0.93 13.45 8.77
CA ALA A 32 -0.35 13.84 9.34
C ALA A 32 -1.46 13.76 8.30
N MET A 33 -2.51 12.99 8.62
CA MET A 33 -3.75 12.99 7.83
C MET A 33 -4.33 14.40 7.81
N GLY A 34 -4.52 14.97 6.61
CA GLY A 34 -5.09 16.31 6.43
C GLY A 34 -4.14 17.37 5.86
N THR A 35 -2.84 17.09 5.74
CA THR A 35 -1.96 17.95 4.94
C THR A 35 -2.16 17.62 3.45
N LYS A 36 -2.32 18.65 2.59
CA LYS A 36 -2.63 18.47 1.16
C LYS A 36 -1.62 17.61 0.37
N PHE A 37 -0.42 17.42 0.93
CA PHE A 37 0.71 16.73 0.29
C PHE A 37 1.00 15.33 0.87
N ALA A 38 0.39 14.98 2.02
CA ALA A 38 0.57 13.69 2.67
C ALA A 38 0.23 12.49 1.77
N PRO A 39 -0.90 12.47 1.03
CA PRO A 39 -1.30 11.29 0.26
C PRO A 39 -0.36 10.99 -0.91
N GLN A 40 0.12 12.03 -1.60
CA GLN A 40 1.02 11.85 -2.74
C GLN A 40 2.38 11.31 -2.29
N TYR A 41 2.87 11.79 -1.15
CA TYR A 41 4.09 11.27 -0.56
C TYR A 41 3.96 9.81 -0.12
N ALA A 42 2.89 9.49 0.63
CA ALA A 42 2.62 8.11 1.05
C ALA A 42 2.54 7.18 -0.16
N ASN A 43 1.87 7.61 -1.24
CA ASN A 43 1.79 6.86 -2.48
C ASN A 43 3.16 6.62 -3.13
N LEU A 44 4.05 7.62 -3.15
CA LEU A 44 5.38 7.47 -3.73
C LEU A 44 6.27 6.54 -2.90
N PHE A 45 6.25 6.71 -1.57
CA PHE A 45 6.99 5.84 -0.67
C PHE A 45 6.53 4.39 -0.79
N MET A 46 5.21 4.15 -0.71
CA MET A 46 4.64 2.81 -0.86
C MET A 46 4.95 2.21 -2.21
N HIS A 47 4.87 2.99 -3.29
CA HIS A 47 5.24 2.52 -4.63
C HIS A 47 6.69 2.05 -4.69
N LYS A 48 7.63 2.81 -4.12
CA LYS A 48 9.05 2.42 -4.09
C LYS A 48 9.27 1.18 -3.23
N LEU A 49 8.66 1.12 -2.04
CA LEU A 49 8.73 -0.03 -1.14
C LEU A 49 8.22 -1.30 -1.82
N GLU A 50 7.09 -1.22 -2.52
CA GLU A 50 6.49 -2.32 -3.27
C GLU A 50 7.37 -2.79 -4.41
N GLN A 51 7.91 -1.86 -5.21
CA GLN A 51 8.82 -2.20 -6.30
C GLN A 51 10.08 -2.91 -5.79
N ASP A 52 10.67 -2.39 -4.71
CA ASP A 52 11.86 -2.98 -4.10
C ASP A 52 11.53 -4.37 -3.55
N PHE A 53 10.41 -4.53 -2.84
CA PHE A 53 9.97 -5.84 -2.37
C PHE A 53 9.72 -6.82 -3.51
N LEU A 54 8.92 -6.46 -4.51
CA LEU A 54 8.59 -7.34 -5.64
C LEU A 54 9.83 -7.77 -6.42
N SER A 55 10.87 -6.91 -6.49
CA SER A 55 12.14 -7.26 -7.13
C SER A 55 12.90 -8.40 -6.43
N THR A 56 12.62 -8.63 -5.15
CA THR A 56 13.21 -9.72 -4.35
C THR A 56 12.44 -11.03 -4.43
N GLN A 57 11.23 -11.03 -5.00
CA GLN A 57 10.35 -12.20 -5.00
C GLN A 57 10.51 -13.02 -6.29
N THR A 58 10.73 -14.32 -6.14
CA THR A 58 10.76 -15.26 -7.27
C THR A 58 9.37 -15.49 -7.86
N LEU A 59 8.35 -15.55 -6.99
CA LEU A 59 6.95 -15.69 -7.40
C LEU A 59 6.28 -14.33 -7.34
N GLN A 60 5.66 -13.94 -8.45
CA GLN A 60 4.99 -12.65 -8.58
C GLN A 60 3.49 -12.84 -8.85
N PRO A 61 2.65 -11.91 -8.37
CA PRO A 61 1.23 -11.91 -8.69
C PRO A 61 1.03 -11.64 -10.20
N ASP A 62 0.02 -12.26 -10.80
CA ASP A 62 -0.34 -12.02 -12.20
C ASP A 62 -0.90 -10.61 -12.42
N LEU A 63 -1.49 -10.05 -11.37
CA LEU A 63 -1.95 -8.68 -11.32
C LEU A 63 -1.66 -8.11 -9.93
N TYR A 64 -1.11 -6.90 -9.90
CA TYR A 64 -0.91 -6.13 -8.68
C TYR A 64 -1.36 -4.69 -8.91
N LYS A 65 -2.34 -4.23 -8.14
CA LYS A 65 -2.91 -2.89 -8.21
C LYS A 65 -3.04 -2.35 -6.79
N ARG A 66 -2.75 -1.06 -6.63
CA ARG A 66 -2.92 -0.36 -5.36
C ARG A 66 -3.77 0.88 -5.56
N TYR A 67 -4.68 1.09 -4.62
CA TYR A 67 -5.46 2.31 -4.46
C TYR A 67 -5.25 2.85 -3.06
N ILE A 68 -4.42 3.90 -2.93
CA ILE A 68 -4.00 4.48 -1.64
C ILE A 68 -3.41 3.40 -0.72
N ASP A 69 -4.17 2.92 0.25
CA ASP A 69 -3.84 1.93 1.26
C ASP A 69 -4.35 0.52 0.93
N ASP A 70 -5.30 0.39 0.00
CA ASP A 70 -5.85 -0.90 -0.42
C ASP A 70 -5.08 -1.50 -1.60
N ILE A 71 -4.76 -2.79 -1.50
CA ILE A 71 -4.06 -3.55 -2.54
C ILE A 71 -4.96 -4.66 -3.07
N PHE A 72 -5.11 -4.71 -4.38
CA PHE A 72 -5.74 -5.80 -5.11
C PHE A 72 -4.68 -6.62 -5.85
N LEU A 73 -4.70 -7.94 -5.66
CA LEU A 73 -3.79 -8.84 -6.36
C LEU A 73 -4.48 -10.11 -6.87
N ILE A 74 -4.00 -10.64 -7.98
CA ILE A 74 -4.35 -11.97 -8.49
C ILE A 74 -3.13 -12.87 -8.30
N TRP A 75 -3.34 -13.97 -7.59
CA TRP A 75 -2.27 -14.91 -7.25
C TRP A 75 -2.58 -16.32 -7.77
N THR A 76 -1.66 -16.90 -8.53
CA THR A 76 -1.85 -18.19 -9.22
C THR A 76 -0.88 -19.28 -8.77
N HIS A 77 0.00 -19.00 -7.81
CA HIS A 77 1.01 -19.94 -7.32
C HIS A 77 0.56 -20.77 -6.10
N GLY A 78 -0.73 -20.77 -5.79
CA GLY A 78 -1.32 -21.49 -4.67
C GLY A 78 -1.24 -20.76 -3.32
N LEU A 79 -2.05 -21.22 -2.37
CA LEU A 79 -2.29 -20.52 -1.09
C LEU A 79 -1.07 -20.49 -0.16
N GLU A 80 -0.31 -21.58 -0.07
CA GLU A 80 0.87 -21.60 0.81
C GLU A 80 1.94 -20.61 0.34
N ALA A 81 2.16 -20.52 -0.98
CA ALA A 81 3.04 -19.52 -1.56
C ALA A 81 2.53 -18.09 -1.33
N LEU A 82 1.20 -17.87 -1.39
CA LEU A 82 0.60 -16.56 -1.06
C LEU A 82 0.86 -16.16 0.39
N LYS A 83 0.69 -17.09 1.34
CA LYS A 83 0.97 -16.84 2.77
C LYS A 83 2.44 -16.52 2.99
N HIS A 84 3.35 -17.23 2.30
CA HIS A 84 4.78 -16.94 2.37
C HIS A 84 5.12 -15.55 1.81
N PHE A 85 4.55 -15.19 0.65
CA PHE A 85 4.71 -13.87 0.05
C PHE A 85 4.22 -12.76 1.00
N HIS A 86 3.03 -12.92 1.59
CA HIS A 86 2.47 -11.99 2.56
C HIS A 86 3.35 -11.85 3.81
N ASN A 87 3.82 -12.97 4.36
CA ASN A 87 4.71 -12.96 5.50
C ASN A 87 6.05 -12.28 5.17
N ALA A 88 6.62 -12.52 3.98
CA ALA A 88 7.84 -11.88 3.53
C ALA A 88 7.67 -10.35 3.42
N PHE A 89 6.56 -9.88 2.84
CA PHE A 89 6.27 -8.43 2.80
C PHE A 89 6.24 -7.85 4.21
N ASN A 90 5.53 -8.52 5.13
CA ASN A 90 5.43 -8.08 6.52
C ASN A 90 6.75 -8.14 7.28
N HIS A 91 7.80 -8.77 6.78
CA HIS A 91 9.14 -8.73 7.37
C HIS A 91 10.09 -7.80 6.61
N PHE A 92 9.70 -7.32 5.42
CA PHE A 92 10.54 -6.48 4.57
C PHE A 92 10.73 -5.07 5.14
N HIS A 93 9.68 -4.50 5.76
CA HIS A 93 9.75 -3.21 6.42
C HIS A 93 9.45 -3.33 7.93
N PRO A 94 10.22 -2.67 8.82
CA PRO A 94 10.02 -2.79 10.26
C PRO A 94 8.63 -2.33 10.71
N THR A 95 8.10 -1.26 10.12
CA THR A 95 6.89 -0.58 10.60
C THR A 95 5.67 -0.68 9.67
N ILE A 96 5.83 -1.15 8.43
CA ILE A 96 4.71 -1.27 7.49
C ILE A 96 4.31 -2.74 7.43
N LYS A 97 3.05 -3.03 7.78
CA LYS A 97 2.46 -4.36 7.76
C LYS A 97 1.15 -4.32 6.98
N LEU A 98 0.94 -5.30 6.12
CA LEU A 98 -0.30 -5.51 5.38
C LEU A 98 -1.13 -6.58 6.07
N THR A 99 -2.44 -6.40 6.01
CA THR A 99 -3.42 -7.46 6.23
C THR A 99 -3.76 -8.11 4.88
N ILE A 100 -4.21 -9.36 4.90
CA ILE A 100 -4.60 -10.07 3.68
C ILE A 100 -5.96 -10.73 3.86
N GLY A 101 -6.86 -10.44 2.91
CA GLY A 101 -8.07 -11.22 2.65
C GLY A 101 -7.94 -11.87 1.28
N TYR A 102 -8.33 -13.13 1.15
CA TYR A 102 -8.28 -13.84 -0.13
C TYR A 102 -9.50 -14.77 -0.27
N SER A 103 -9.82 -15.06 -1.52
CA SER A 103 -10.90 -15.96 -1.91
C SER A 103 -10.57 -16.56 -3.27
N TYR A 104 -11.02 -17.78 -3.51
CA TYR A 104 -10.88 -18.43 -4.81
C TYR A 104 -11.95 -17.99 -5.81
N ASP A 105 -13.09 -17.49 -5.30
CA ASP A 105 -14.27 -17.19 -6.10
C ASP A 105 -14.51 -15.68 -6.25
N SER A 106 -14.40 -14.93 -5.16
CA SER A 106 -14.67 -13.50 -5.17
C SER A 106 -14.07 -12.76 -3.98
N VAL A 107 -13.58 -11.54 -4.22
CA VAL A 107 -13.04 -10.64 -3.19
C VAL A 107 -13.62 -9.25 -3.36
N ASP A 108 -13.88 -8.59 -2.24
CA ASP A 108 -14.30 -7.19 -2.22
C ASP A 108 -13.08 -6.28 -2.31
N PHE A 109 -13.16 -5.28 -3.18
CA PHE A 109 -12.14 -4.24 -3.32
C PHE A 109 -12.83 -2.89 -3.48
N LEU A 110 -12.69 -2.03 -2.46
CA LEU A 110 -13.45 -0.79 -2.33
C LEU A 110 -14.96 -1.06 -2.41
N ASP A 111 -15.68 -0.32 -3.25
CA ASP A 111 -17.12 -0.46 -3.48
C ASP A 111 -17.44 -1.47 -4.60
N THR A 112 -16.58 -2.46 -4.83
CA THR A 112 -16.76 -3.42 -5.93
C THR A 112 -16.36 -4.83 -5.51
N THR A 113 -17.25 -5.78 -5.74
CA THR A 113 -16.91 -7.20 -5.63
C THR A 113 -16.35 -7.70 -6.96
N VAL A 114 -15.12 -8.21 -6.94
CA VAL A 114 -14.49 -8.86 -8.07
C VAL A 114 -14.68 -10.36 -7.93
N SER A 115 -15.35 -10.99 -8.89
CA SER A 115 -15.57 -12.45 -8.93
C SER A 115 -14.96 -13.09 -10.17
N ILE A 116 -14.52 -14.34 -10.03
CA ILE A 116 -13.99 -15.14 -11.12
C ILE A 116 -15.07 -16.15 -11.54
N ARG A 117 -15.50 -16.10 -12.79
CA ARG A 117 -16.38 -17.13 -13.38
C ARG A 117 -15.85 -17.53 -14.75
N ASN A 118 -15.70 -18.82 -15.03
CA ASN A 118 -15.19 -19.33 -16.31
C ASN A 118 -13.90 -18.64 -16.79
N ASN A 119 -12.91 -18.49 -15.90
CA ASN A 119 -11.64 -17.78 -16.14
C ASN A 119 -11.80 -16.32 -16.61
N ARG A 120 -12.93 -15.67 -16.32
CA ARG A 120 -13.14 -14.25 -16.58
C ARG A 120 -13.45 -13.53 -15.27
N LEU A 121 -12.92 -12.31 -15.16
CA LEU A 121 -13.22 -11.40 -14.05
C LEU A 121 -14.55 -10.69 -14.33
N PHE A 122 -15.41 -10.68 -13.32
CA PHE A 122 -16.68 -9.94 -13.29
C PHE A 122 -16.67 -9.01 -12.11
N THR A 123 -17.12 -7.78 -12.30
CA THR A 123 -17.24 -6.77 -11.26
C THR A 123 -18.70 -6.45 -11.03
N SER A 124 -19.14 -6.46 -9.78
CA SER A 124 -20.46 -5.98 -9.36
C SER A 124 -20.31 -4.90 -8.30
N LEU A 125 -21.20 -3.90 -8.35
CA LEU A 125 -21.40 -2.90 -7.31
C LEU A 125 -22.31 -3.45 -6.20
#